data_AF-A0AA37LZ75-F1
#
_entry.id   AF-A0AA37LZ75-F1
#
_cell.length_a   1.000
_cell.length_b   1.000
_cell.length_c   1.000
_cell.angle_alpha   90.00
_cell.angle_beta   90.00
_cell.angle_gamma   90.00
#
_symmetry.space_group_name_H-M   'P 1'
#
loop_
_entity.id
_entity.type
_entity.pdbx_description
1 polymer ?
#
loop_
_entity_poly.entity_id
_entity_poly.type
_entity_poly.pdbx_seq_one_letter_code
_entity_poly.pdbx_strand_id
1 'polypeptide(L)'
;MDFAALMSKELDKSKESTPASSSSKYIKRADVEAKRREEYLAEQARIEAEREARATAKRKREEDEATEKKIREEKRQKLAEESRRRREEKEAEEERARRKRLGLPELVKASSEDVAEVENGMEDIPDEELAGKLRALGEPATLFGEGHVARLRRYRRLTTVVTKGPIPTTLQLVEEKDMKVDSAVPKDQDGRRWLFRQLASYFTMVLTEYEKAMEQERRDTTASKTAYSAMVQSRENLKPYTDAV
;
A
#
# COMPACT_ATOMS: atom_id res chain seq x y z
N MET A 1 22.52 -20.06 -46.40
CA MET A 1 22.63 -21.49 -46.04
C MET A 1 23.42 -22.16 -47.15
N ASP A 2 24.61 -22.69 -46.85
CA ASP A 2 25.51 -23.28 -47.84
C ASP A 2 25.12 -24.71 -48.20
N PHE A 3 24.64 -24.90 -49.43
CA PHE A 3 24.29 -26.19 -50.01
C PHE A 3 25.53 -27.09 -50.21
N ALA A 4 26.69 -26.47 -50.47
CA ALA A 4 27.97 -27.17 -50.64
C ALA A 4 28.40 -27.93 -49.36
N ALA A 5 28.14 -27.35 -48.18
CA ALA A 5 28.46 -27.97 -46.90
C ALA A 5 27.52 -29.14 -46.55
N LEU A 6 26.33 -29.20 -47.16
CA LEU A 6 25.41 -30.34 -47.04
C LEU A 6 25.82 -31.49 -47.97
N MET A 7 26.21 -31.17 -49.21
CA MET A 7 26.68 -32.17 -50.17
C MET A 7 28.02 -32.81 -49.76
N SER A 8 28.94 -32.04 -49.17
CA SER A 8 30.19 -32.62 -48.66
C SER A 8 29.95 -33.60 -47.50
N LYS A 9 29.01 -33.26 -46.59
CA LYS A 9 28.60 -34.16 -45.50
C LYS A 9 27.94 -35.45 -45.98
N GLU A 10 27.19 -35.41 -47.08
CA GLU A 10 26.60 -36.62 -47.68
C GLU A 10 27.65 -37.48 -48.39
N LEU A 11 28.63 -36.85 -49.05
CA LEU A 11 29.75 -37.55 -49.69
C LEU A 11 30.68 -38.21 -48.66
N ASP A 12 31.00 -37.54 -47.55
CA ASP A 12 31.85 -38.11 -46.50
C ASP A 12 31.18 -39.31 -45.81
N LYS A 13 29.85 -39.26 -45.64
CA LYS A 13 29.07 -40.36 -45.06
C LYS A 13 29.04 -41.62 -45.95
N SER A 14 29.25 -41.46 -47.26
CA SER A 14 29.35 -42.56 -48.22
C SER A 14 30.72 -43.25 -48.22
N LYS A 15 31.76 -42.59 -47.65
CA LYS A 15 33.15 -43.06 -47.72
C LYS A 15 33.55 -43.96 -46.54
N GLU A 16 32.73 -44.07 -45.51
CA GLU A 16 33.11 -44.69 -44.22
C GLU A 16 32.36 -46.00 -43.91
N SER A 17 32.07 -46.82 -44.94
CA SER A 17 31.41 -48.14 -44.76
C SER A 17 32.15 -49.31 -45.42
N THR A 18 33.47 -49.37 -45.26
CA THR A 18 34.22 -50.63 -45.44
C THR A 18 34.82 -51.06 -44.09
N PRO A 19 34.23 -52.03 -43.38
CA PRO A 19 34.87 -52.57 -42.19
C PRO A 19 36.07 -53.40 -42.65
N ALA A 20 37.28 -52.97 -42.30
CA ALA A 20 38.46 -53.80 -42.36
C ALA A 20 38.27 -54.98 -41.37
N SER A 21 37.81 -56.10 -41.91
CA SER A 21 37.68 -57.38 -41.21
C SER A 21 39.07 -57.90 -40.80
N SER A 22 39.51 -57.53 -39.59
CA SER A 22 40.58 -58.26 -38.90
C SER A 22 39.99 -59.54 -38.29
N SER A 23 40.30 -60.64 -38.95
CA SER A 23 39.80 -62.00 -38.71
C SER A 23 40.44 -62.64 -37.47
N SER A 24 39.81 -62.48 -36.31
CA SER A 24 40.00 -63.43 -35.19
C SER A 24 38.91 -64.49 -35.25
N LYS A 25 39.26 -65.71 -35.64
CA LYS A 25 38.32 -66.84 -35.86
C LYS A 25 37.64 -67.33 -34.57
N TYR A 26 38.05 -66.81 -33.41
CA TYR A 26 37.53 -67.16 -32.10
C TYR A 26 37.37 -65.90 -31.25
N ILE A 27 36.15 -65.36 -31.18
CA ILE A 27 35.78 -64.33 -30.21
C ILE A 27 35.17 -65.07 -29.01
N LYS A 28 35.68 -64.82 -27.80
CA LYS A 28 35.11 -65.42 -26.59
C LYS A 28 33.71 -64.85 -26.39
N ARG A 29 32.74 -65.70 -26.06
CA ARG A 29 31.34 -65.27 -25.80
C ARG A 29 31.25 -64.18 -24.73
N ALA A 30 32.15 -64.23 -23.74
CA ALA A 30 32.30 -63.20 -22.71
C ALA A 30 32.58 -61.81 -23.29
N ASP A 31 33.46 -61.70 -24.30
CA ASP A 31 33.84 -60.43 -24.91
C ASP A 31 32.70 -59.86 -25.77
N VAL A 32 31.89 -60.72 -26.39
CA VAL A 32 30.70 -60.30 -27.16
C VAL A 32 29.60 -59.79 -26.25
N GLU A 33 29.36 -60.47 -25.12
CA GLU A 33 28.37 -60.05 -24.14
C GLU A 33 28.79 -58.79 -23.37
N ALA A 34 30.09 -58.65 -23.08
CA ALA A 34 30.64 -57.41 -22.52
C ALA A 34 30.39 -56.22 -23.45
N LYS A 35 30.70 -56.36 -24.75
CA LYS A 35 30.41 -55.31 -25.74
C LYS A 35 28.93 -54.96 -25.84
N ARG A 36 28.02 -55.94 -25.83
CA ARG A 36 26.57 -55.66 -25.81
C ARG A 36 26.13 -54.90 -24.56
N ARG A 37 26.70 -55.24 -23.39
CA ARG A 37 26.40 -54.54 -22.13
C ARG A 37 26.94 -53.12 -22.15
N GLU A 38 28.15 -52.92 -22.66
CA GLU A 38 28.77 -51.60 -22.83
C GLU A 38 27.97 -50.73 -23.80
N GLU A 39 27.55 -51.26 -24.95
CA GLU A 39 26.70 -50.58 -25.92
C GLU A 39 25.36 -50.17 -25.30
N TYR A 40 24.72 -51.07 -24.54
CA TYR A 40 23.46 -50.79 -23.85
C TYR A 40 23.61 -49.71 -22.77
N LEU A 41 24.66 -49.77 -21.95
CA LEU A 41 24.92 -48.74 -20.92
C LEU A 41 25.28 -47.40 -21.55
N ALA A 42 26.03 -47.40 -22.66
CA ALA A 42 26.35 -46.19 -23.41
C ALA A 42 25.10 -45.58 -24.05
N GLU A 43 24.17 -46.40 -24.56
CA GLU A 43 22.88 -45.94 -25.08
C GLU A 43 22.01 -45.34 -23.97
N GLN A 44 21.90 -46.02 -22.82
CA GLN A 44 21.18 -45.50 -21.65
C GLN A 44 21.75 -44.16 -21.17
N ALA A 45 23.08 -44.08 -21.02
CA ALA A 45 23.74 -42.84 -20.62
C ALA A 45 23.52 -41.70 -21.62
N ARG A 46 23.45 -42.00 -22.93
CA ARG A 46 23.10 -41.01 -23.96
C ARG A 46 21.66 -40.53 -23.84
N ILE A 47 20.71 -41.43 -23.59
CA ILE A 47 19.29 -41.08 -23.41
C ILE A 47 19.11 -40.22 -22.15
N GLU A 48 19.79 -40.54 -21.06
CA GLU A 48 19.76 -39.76 -19.82
C GLU A 48 20.38 -38.38 -20.01
N ALA A 49 21.56 -38.31 -20.62
CA ALA A 49 22.22 -37.04 -20.95
C ALA A 49 21.37 -36.17 -21.88
N GLU A 50 20.66 -36.75 -22.86
CA GLU A 50 19.75 -36.01 -23.73
C GLU A 50 18.54 -35.46 -22.95
N ARG A 51 17.97 -36.24 -22.03
CA ARG A 51 16.86 -35.80 -21.16
C ARG A 51 17.30 -34.65 -20.25
N GLU A 52 18.48 -34.75 -19.64
CA GLU A 52 19.06 -33.69 -18.81
C GLU A 52 19.38 -32.43 -19.61
N ALA A 53 19.95 -32.57 -20.81
CA ALA A 53 20.21 -31.46 -21.72
C ALA A 53 18.92 -30.75 -22.14
N ARG A 54 17.86 -31.51 -22.45
CA ARG A 54 16.53 -30.95 -22.77
C ARG A 54 15.91 -30.24 -21.57
N ALA A 55 16.01 -30.81 -20.36
CA ALA A 55 15.48 -30.21 -19.15
C ALA A 55 16.22 -28.91 -18.77
N THR A 56 17.55 -28.90 -18.86
CA THR A 56 18.36 -27.72 -18.59
C THR A 56 18.15 -26.63 -19.63
N ALA A 57 18.06 -26.97 -20.92
CA ALA A 57 17.72 -26.03 -21.97
C ALA A 57 16.32 -25.41 -21.79
N LYS A 58 15.35 -26.22 -21.32
CA LYS A 58 14.00 -25.73 -21.00
C LYS A 58 14.03 -24.74 -19.83
N ARG A 59 14.70 -25.08 -18.72
CA ARG A 59 14.83 -24.18 -17.56
C ARG A 59 15.49 -22.85 -17.94
N LYS A 60 16.57 -22.90 -18.71
CA LYS A 60 17.26 -21.69 -19.20
C LYS A 60 16.35 -20.80 -20.03
N ARG A 61 15.55 -21.37 -20.95
CA ARG A 61 14.57 -20.60 -21.73
C ARG A 61 13.49 -19.96 -20.85
N GLU A 62 12.98 -20.69 -19.85
CA GLU A 62 11.98 -20.16 -18.92
C GLU A 62 12.56 -19.02 -18.06
N GLU A 63 13.81 -19.13 -17.63
CA GLU A 63 14.54 -18.08 -16.92
C GLU A 63 14.76 -16.84 -17.80
N ASP A 64 15.23 -17.02 -19.03
CA ASP A 64 15.44 -15.93 -19.99
C ASP A 64 14.11 -15.21 -20.30
N GLU A 65 13.02 -15.95 -20.58
CA GLU A 65 11.70 -15.37 -20.80
C GLU A 65 11.16 -14.62 -19.57
N ALA A 66 11.41 -15.14 -18.37
CA ALA A 66 11.01 -14.48 -17.13
C ALA A 66 11.79 -13.17 -16.91
N THR A 67 13.10 -13.16 -17.21
CA THR A 67 13.92 -11.94 -17.11
C THR A 67 13.50 -10.89 -18.13
N GLU A 68 13.21 -11.28 -19.38
CA GLU A 68 12.72 -10.36 -20.40
C GLU A 68 11.36 -9.74 -20.03
N LYS A 69 10.44 -10.55 -19.46
CA LYS A 69 9.14 -10.05 -18.98
C LYS A 69 9.32 -9.03 -17.86
N LYS A 70 10.17 -9.31 -16.86
CA LYS A 70 10.51 -8.36 -15.79
C LYS A 70 11.06 -7.05 -16.35
N ILE A 71 12.01 -7.11 -17.30
CA ILE A 71 12.57 -5.91 -17.94
C ILE A 71 11.49 -5.10 -18.68
N ARG A 72 10.54 -5.76 -19.38
CA ARG A 72 9.44 -5.08 -20.06
C ARG A 72 8.46 -4.43 -19.07
N GLU A 73 8.14 -5.13 -17.99
CA GLU A 73 7.26 -4.62 -16.93
C GLU A 73 7.87 -3.42 -16.21
N GLU A 74 9.14 -3.48 -15.82
CA GLU A 74 9.86 -2.35 -15.22
C GLU A 74 9.92 -1.14 -16.15
N LYS A 75 10.18 -1.34 -17.45
CA LYS A 75 10.15 -0.25 -18.44
C LYS A 75 8.75 0.36 -18.55
N ARG A 76 7.70 -0.46 -18.55
CA ARG A 76 6.31 0.00 -18.59
C ARG A 76 5.93 0.76 -17.31
N GLN A 77 6.36 0.29 -16.16
CA GLN A 77 6.14 0.94 -14.86
C GLN A 77 6.85 2.30 -14.82
N LYS A 78 8.13 2.37 -15.17
CA LYS A 78 8.89 3.63 -15.24
C LYS A 78 8.23 4.67 -16.14
N LEU A 79 7.80 4.28 -17.35
CA LEU A 79 7.08 5.18 -18.26
C LEU A 79 5.72 5.64 -17.69
N ALA A 80 5.01 4.76 -17.00
CA ALA A 80 3.74 5.11 -16.35
C ALA A 80 3.95 6.08 -15.18
N GLU A 81 4.98 5.87 -14.37
CA GLU A 81 5.38 6.75 -13.27
C GLU A 81 5.83 8.12 -13.78
N GLU A 82 6.68 8.17 -14.81
CA GLU A 82 7.08 9.42 -15.45
C GLU A 82 5.88 10.18 -16.06
N SER A 83 4.94 9.44 -16.66
CA SER A 83 3.70 10.04 -17.19
C SER A 83 2.81 10.61 -16.08
N ARG A 84 2.64 9.88 -14.97
CA ARG A 84 1.89 10.35 -13.80
C ARG A 84 2.55 11.58 -13.18
N ARG A 85 3.85 11.53 -12.93
CA ARG A 85 4.63 12.64 -12.39
C ARG A 85 4.50 13.91 -13.24
N ARG A 86 4.58 13.77 -14.57
CA ARG A 86 4.40 14.91 -15.49
C ARG A 86 2.99 15.51 -15.43
N ARG A 87 1.94 14.70 -15.20
CA ARG A 87 0.57 15.22 -15.03
C ARG A 87 0.42 15.95 -13.70
N GLU A 88 0.90 15.36 -12.62
CA GLU A 88 0.87 15.96 -11.29
C GLU A 88 1.65 17.28 -11.22
N GLU A 89 2.81 17.37 -11.88
CA GLU A 89 3.59 18.61 -11.97
C GLU A 89 2.82 19.71 -12.74
N LYS A 90 2.17 19.37 -13.85
CA LYS A 90 1.33 20.32 -14.62
C LYS A 90 0.11 20.79 -13.83
N GLU A 91 -0.59 19.87 -13.16
CA GLU A 91 -1.74 20.21 -12.32
C GLU A 91 -1.33 21.11 -11.15
N ALA A 92 -0.19 20.82 -10.51
CA ALA A 92 0.35 21.66 -9.44
C ALA A 92 0.75 23.06 -9.95
N GLU A 93 1.35 23.17 -11.14
CA GLU A 93 1.68 24.45 -11.77
C GLU A 93 0.42 25.25 -12.13
N GLU A 94 -0.61 24.60 -12.69
CA GLU A 94 -1.90 25.24 -12.99
C GLU A 94 -2.60 25.73 -11.72
N GLU A 95 -2.57 24.95 -10.63
CA GLU A 95 -3.08 25.37 -9.34
C GLU A 95 -2.31 26.56 -8.76
N ARG A 96 -0.97 26.55 -8.84
CA ARG A 96 -0.14 27.70 -8.43
C ARG A 96 -0.45 28.93 -9.26
N ALA A 97 -0.61 28.79 -10.57
CA ALA A 97 -0.96 29.89 -11.46
C ALA A 97 -2.36 30.44 -11.15
N ARG A 98 -3.35 29.57 -10.86
CA ARG A 98 -4.68 29.98 -10.40
C ARG A 98 -4.60 30.73 -9.07
N ARG A 99 -3.88 30.19 -8.07
CA ARG A 99 -3.69 30.86 -6.77
C ARG A 99 -3.00 32.22 -6.91
N LYS A 100 -1.95 32.31 -7.72
CA LYS A 100 -1.25 33.56 -8.04
C LYS A 100 -2.18 34.58 -8.71
N ARG A 101 -3.05 34.14 -9.62
CA ARG A 101 -4.07 34.99 -10.27
C ARG A 101 -5.15 35.47 -9.28
N LEU A 102 -5.51 34.66 -8.29
CA LEU A 102 -6.48 34.99 -7.24
C LEU A 102 -5.86 35.73 -6.05
N GLY A 103 -4.53 35.91 -6.00
CA GLY A 103 -3.83 36.56 -4.88
C GLY A 103 -3.77 35.71 -3.59
N LEU A 104 -4.01 34.39 -3.69
CA LEU A 104 -3.90 33.47 -2.57
C LEU A 104 -2.44 33.02 -2.37
N PRO A 105 -1.99 32.80 -1.12
CA PRO A 105 -0.68 32.24 -0.83
C PRO A 105 -0.40 30.92 -1.55
N GLU A 106 0.88 30.65 -1.83
CA GLU A 106 1.31 29.40 -2.46
C GLU A 106 0.98 28.20 -1.56
N LEU A 107 0.30 27.19 -2.12
CA LEU A 107 0.07 25.95 -1.39
C LEU A 107 1.39 25.19 -1.33
N VAL A 108 2.05 25.25 -0.17
CA VAL A 108 3.16 24.37 0.15
C VAL A 108 2.63 22.94 0.01
N LYS A 109 3.26 22.13 -0.84
CA LYS A 109 2.98 20.69 -0.91
C LYS A 109 3.23 20.17 0.51
N ALA A 110 2.18 19.72 1.19
CA ALA A 110 2.33 19.00 2.44
C ALA A 110 3.33 17.87 2.15
N SER A 111 4.50 17.96 2.77
CA SER A 111 5.49 16.90 2.62
C SER A 111 4.89 15.65 3.23
N SER A 112 5.33 14.47 2.81
CA SER A 112 4.98 13.23 3.51
C SER A 112 5.36 13.27 5.00
N GLU A 113 6.20 14.22 5.43
CA GLU A 113 6.48 14.54 6.83
C GLU A 113 5.31 15.22 7.55
N ASP A 114 4.49 16.04 6.90
CA ASP A 114 3.29 16.63 7.53
C ASP A 114 2.18 15.58 7.75
N VAL A 115 2.16 14.51 6.93
CA VAL A 115 1.29 13.34 7.15
C VAL A 115 1.91 12.39 8.18
N ALA A 116 3.25 12.31 8.25
CA ALA A 116 3.97 11.52 9.26
C ALA A 116 4.00 12.19 10.64
N GLU A 117 3.89 13.52 10.75
CA GLU A 117 3.79 14.22 12.03
C GLU A 117 2.46 13.96 12.74
N VAL A 118 1.39 13.67 11.99
CA VAL A 118 0.14 13.11 12.54
C VAL A 118 0.32 11.64 12.97
N GLU A 119 1.36 10.96 12.47
CA GLU A 119 1.67 9.55 12.73
C GLU A 119 2.61 9.34 13.94
N ASN A 120 3.42 10.34 14.30
CA ASN A 120 4.39 10.28 15.41
C ASN A 120 3.77 10.25 16.83
N GLY A 121 2.45 10.44 16.97
CA GLY A 121 1.71 10.23 18.21
C GLY A 121 1.09 8.84 18.34
N MET A 122 1.31 7.94 17.37
CA MET A 122 0.71 6.62 17.39
C MET A 122 1.54 5.62 18.21
N GLU A 123 1.22 5.45 19.49
CA GLU A 123 1.63 4.26 20.25
C GLU A 123 1.29 2.99 19.44
N ASP A 124 2.34 2.30 18.99
CA ASP A 124 2.27 1.07 18.22
C ASP A 124 1.91 -0.09 19.15
N ILE A 125 0.69 -0.62 18.99
CA ILE A 125 0.21 -1.75 19.78
C ILE A 125 0.57 -3.03 19.00
N PRO A 126 1.23 -4.02 19.61
CA PRO A 126 1.55 -5.28 18.95
C PRO A 126 0.31 -5.98 18.34
N ASP A 127 0.50 -6.63 17.20
CA ASP A 127 -0.56 -7.28 16.42
C ASP A 127 -1.43 -8.25 17.25
N GLU A 128 -0.81 -9.00 18.17
CA GLU A 128 -1.49 -9.97 19.03
C GLU A 128 -2.43 -9.30 20.03
N GLU A 129 -1.97 -8.23 20.67
CA GLU A 129 -2.77 -7.43 21.60
C GLU A 129 -3.91 -6.71 20.87
N LEU A 130 -3.61 -6.15 19.69
CA LEU A 130 -4.58 -5.44 18.86
C LEU A 130 -5.71 -6.37 18.42
N ALA A 131 -5.39 -7.60 18.02
CA ALA A 131 -6.37 -8.62 17.70
C ALA A 131 -7.23 -9.01 18.92
N GLY A 132 -6.62 -9.13 20.10
CA GLY A 132 -7.34 -9.37 21.36
C GLY A 132 -8.31 -8.25 21.70
N LYS A 133 -7.85 -6.99 21.63
CA LYS A 133 -8.66 -5.79 21.89
C LYS A 133 -9.81 -5.63 20.90
N LEU A 134 -9.59 -5.90 19.60
CA LEU A 134 -10.65 -5.89 18.59
C LEU A 134 -11.70 -6.97 18.83
N ARG A 135 -11.29 -8.20 19.18
CA ARG A 135 -12.25 -9.27 19.53
C ARG A 135 -13.06 -8.95 20.78
N ALA A 136 -12.44 -8.31 21.77
CA ALA A 136 -13.15 -7.88 22.98
C ALA A 136 -14.23 -6.82 22.68
N LEU A 137 -14.02 -6.01 21.65
CA LEU A 137 -15.02 -5.05 21.12
C LEU A 137 -16.07 -5.71 20.20
N GLY A 138 -15.97 -7.03 19.94
CA GLY A 138 -16.87 -7.75 19.03
C GLY A 138 -16.55 -7.55 17.54
N GLU A 139 -15.40 -6.96 17.23
CA GLU A 139 -14.97 -6.63 15.86
C GLU A 139 -14.01 -7.69 15.30
N PRO A 140 -13.98 -7.94 13.98
CA PRO A 140 -13.10 -8.92 13.39
C PRO A 140 -11.63 -8.52 13.56
N ALA A 141 -10.79 -9.49 13.96
CA ALA A 141 -9.37 -9.25 14.24
C ALA A 141 -8.60 -8.67 13.03
N THR A 142 -8.96 -9.08 11.81
CA THR A 142 -8.34 -8.60 10.56
C THR A 142 -9.38 -8.51 9.45
N LEU A 143 -9.39 -7.42 8.68
CA LEU A 143 -10.16 -7.33 7.44
C LEU A 143 -9.31 -7.72 6.22
N PHE A 144 -9.96 -8.10 5.11
CA PHE A 144 -9.26 -8.48 3.88
C PHE A 144 -8.48 -7.28 3.32
N GLY A 145 -7.17 -7.46 3.09
CA GLY A 145 -6.29 -6.41 2.59
C GLY A 145 -5.90 -5.35 3.64
N GLU A 146 -6.21 -5.55 4.92
CA GLU A 146 -5.89 -4.60 5.99
C GLU A 146 -4.48 -4.87 6.56
N GLY A 147 -3.57 -3.91 6.40
CA GLY A 147 -2.26 -3.91 7.06
C GLY A 147 -2.33 -3.50 8.54
N HIS A 148 -1.22 -3.65 9.26
CA HIS A 148 -1.11 -3.31 10.69
C HIS A 148 -1.56 -1.88 11.03
N VAL A 149 -1.07 -0.90 10.29
CA VAL A 149 -1.42 0.52 10.46
C VAL A 149 -2.91 0.76 10.25
N ALA A 150 -3.52 0.13 9.25
CA ALA A 150 -4.95 0.26 8.98
C ALA A 150 -5.79 -0.34 10.12
N ARG A 151 -5.34 -1.47 10.68
CA ARG A 151 -5.94 -2.12 11.85
C ARG A 151 -5.86 -1.26 13.11
N LEU A 152 -4.70 -0.63 13.36
CA LEU A 152 -4.52 0.32 14.46
C LEU A 152 -5.47 1.53 14.33
N ARG A 153 -5.59 2.11 13.13
CA ARG A 153 -6.52 3.21 12.85
C ARG A 153 -7.97 2.80 13.11
N ARG A 154 -8.37 1.58 12.68
CA ARG A 154 -9.71 1.04 12.95
C ARG A 154 -9.95 0.87 14.44
N TYR A 155 -9.02 0.24 15.16
CA TYR A 155 -9.13 0.06 16.60
C TYR A 155 -9.29 1.40 17.33
N ARG A 156 -8.47 2.40 17.00
CA ARG A 156 -8.59 3.74 17.58
C ARG A 156 -9.95 4.36 17.32
N ARG A 157 -10.43 4.35 16.08
CA ARG A 157 -11.75 4.87 15.71
C ARG A 157 -12.90 4.22 16.51
N LEU A 158 -12.77 2.93 16.83
CA LEU A 158 -13.74 2.20 17.65
C LEU A 158 -13.65 2.58 19.14
N THR A 159 -12.45 2.84 19.64
CA THR A 159 -12.22 3.22 21.05
C THR A 159 -12.33 4.71 21.35
N THR A 160 -12.24 5.57 20.34
CA THR A 160 -12.38 7.02 20.51
C THR A 160 -13.82 7.32 20.89
N VAL A 161 -14.03 7.61 22.17
CA VAL A 161 -15.33 8.02 22.69
C VAL A 161 -15.62 9.43 22.17
N VAL A 162 -16.58 9.53 21.28
CA VAL A 162 -17.11 10.81 20.82
C VAL A 162 -18.09 11.31 21.87
N THR A 163 -17.86 12.53 22.37
CA THR A 163 -18.72 13.16 23.37
C THR A 163 -20.13 13.41 22.81
N LYS A 164 -21.14 13.24 23.66
CA LYS A 164 -22.55 13.49 23.31
C LYS A 164 -22.86 14.97 23.51
N GLY A 165 -22.44 15.80 22.57
CA GLY A 165 -22.70 17.25 22.56
C GLY A 165 -23.21 17.76 21.21
N PRO A 166 -23.66 19.03 21.14
CA PRO A 166 -24.09 19.68 19.89
C PRO A 166 -23.01 19.62 18.80
N ILE A 167 -21.75 19.65 19.20
CA ILE A 167 -20.62 19.30 18.34
C ILE A 167 -19.97 18.02 18.88
N PRO A 168 -19.98 16.92 18.13
CA PRO A 168 -19.30 15.69 18.53
C PRO A 168 -17.79 15.93 18.54
N THR A 169 -17.11 15.67 19.66
CA THR A 169 -15.65 15.81 19.78
C THR A 169 -15.03 14.56 20.38
N THR A 170 -13.78 14.26 20.02
CA THR A 170 -12.98 13.16 20.62
C THR A 170 -12.26 13.58 21.91
N LEU A 171 -12.26 14.87 22.22
CA LEU A 171 -11.60 15.44 23.38
C LEU A 171 -12.39 15.14 24.66
N GLN A 172 -11.68 14.78 25.73
CA GLN A 172 -12.30 14.63 27.04
C GLN A 172 -12.73 15.99 27.59
N LEU A 173 -14.03 16.18 27.76
CA LEU A 173 -14.61 17.38 28.35
C LEU A 173 -14.09 17.59 29.79
N VAL A 174 -14.00 18.86 30.16
CA VAL A 174 -13.49 19.36 31.43
C VAL A 174 -14.66 19.90 32.25
N GLU A 175 -14.57 19.83 33.58
CA GLU A 175 -15.60 20.39 34.47
C GLU A 175 -15.64 21.93 34.41
N GLU A 176 -16.80 22.52 34.71
CA GLU A 176 -17.04 23.98 34.60
C GLU A 176 -16.02 24.84 35.36
N LYS A 177 -15.51 24.33 36.49
CA LYS A 177 -14.51 25.04 37.31
C LYS A 177 -13.20 25.26 36.54
N ASP A 178 -12.84 24.31 35.70
CA ASP A 178 -11.58 24.24 34.98
C ASP A 178 -11.72 24.70 33.51
N MET A 179 -12.91 25.12 33.08
CA MET A 179 -13.16 25.68 31.73
C MET A 179 -12.59 27.10 31.55
N LYS A 180 -12.16 27.76 32.63
CA LYS A 180 -11.60 29.11 32.56
C LYS A 180 -10.25 29.07 31.86
N VAL A 181 -10.18 29.80 30.76
CA VAL A 181 -8.96 29.97 29.96
C VAL A 181 -8.17 31.15 30.51
N ASP A 182 -6.92 30.93 30.87
CA ASP A 182 -6.00 32.01 31.24
C ASP A 182 -5.66 32.88 30.03
N SER A 183 -5.37 34.17 30.24
CA SER A 183 -5.06 35.11 29.16
C SER A 183 -3.77 34.80 28.40
N ALA A 184 -2.91 33.93 28.94
CA ALA A 184 -1.66 33.52 28.32
C ALA A 184 -1.85 32.22 27.52
N VAL A 185 -1.53 32.26 26.22
CA VAL A 185 -1.57 31.07 25.36
C VAL A 185 -0.37 30.17 25.68
N PRO A 186 -0.59 28.89 26.10
CA PRO A 186 0.50 27.96 26.34
C PRO A 186 1.30 27.70 25.06
N LYS A 187 2.63 27.71 25.16
CA LYS A 187 3.53 27.38 24.04
C LYS A 187 3.84 25.87 23.97
N ASP A 188 3.69 25.20 25.10
CA ASP A 188 3.95 23.77 25.23
C ASP A 188 2.88 22.92 24.52
N GLN A 189 3.24 21.70 24.11
CA GLN A 189 2.30 20.78 23.44
C GLN A 189 1.19 20.34 24.39
N ASP A 190 1.51 19.97 25.62
CA ASP A 190 0.52 19.49 26.58
C ASP A 190 -0.37 20.63 27.07
N GLY A 191 0.20 21.83 27.26
CA GLY A 191 -0.57 23.04 27.53
C GLY A 191 -1.54 23.42 26.41
N ARG A 192 -1.15 23.25 25.14
CA ARG A 192 -2.04 23.46 23.99
C ARG A 192 -3.18 22.44 23.95
N ARG A 193 -2.88 21.15 24.17
CA ARG A 193 -3.89 20.09 24.28
C ARG A 193 -4.90 20.39 25.39
N TRP A 194 -4.42 20.85 26.54
CA TRP A 194 -5.27 21.26 27.66
C TRP A 194 -6.17 22.44 27.28
N LEU A 195 -5.61 23.48 26.65
CA LEU A 195 -6.38 24.62 26.16
C LEU A 195 -7.49 24.20 25.18
N PHE A 196 -7.20 23.28 24.25
CA PHE A 196 -8.20 22.76 23.32
C PHE A 196 -9.33 22.02 24.04
N ARG A 197 -9.03 21.27 25.11
CA ARG A 197 -10.06 20.64 25.95
C ARG A 197 -10.93 21.67 26.67
N GLN A 198 -10.33 22.74 27.20
CA GLN A 198 -11.07 23.83 27.84
C GLN A 198 -12.01 24.54 26.85
N LEU A 199 -11.49 24.89 25.66
CA LEU A 199 -12.26 25.54 24.61
C LEU A 199 -13.40 24.65 24.10
N ALA A 200 -13.14 23.38 23.81
CA ALA A 200 -14.16 22.42 23.39
C ALA A 200 -15.27 22.29 24.44
N SER A 201 -14.90 22.26 25.72
CA SER A 201 -15.85 22.18 26.83
C SER A 201 -16.71 23.44 26.95
N TYR A 202 -16.08 24.61 26.86
CA TYR A 202 -16.76 25.90 26.89
C TYR A 202 -17.74 26.07 25.71
N PHE A 203 -17.31 25.77 24.49
CA PHE A 203 -18.18 25.84 23.31
C PHE A 203 -19.34 24.85 23.39
N THR A 204 -19.09 23.64 23.89
CA THR A 204 -20.15 22.65 24.11
C THR A 204 -21.18 23.19 25.09
N MET A 205 -20.75 23.76 26.22
CA MET A 205 -21.65 24.38 27.21
C MET A 205 -22.47 25.53 26.58
N VAL A 206 -21.81 26.50 25.93
CA VAL A 206 -22.48 27.66 25.30
C VAL A 206 -23.49 27.22 24.25
N LEU A 207 -23.14 26.24 23.40
CA LEU A 207 -24.04 25.75 22.37
C LEU A 207 -25.23 24.99 22.96
N THR A 208 -25.04 24.21 24.03
CA THR A 208 -26.17 23.55 24.69
C THR A 208 -27.14 24.56 25.32
N GLU A 209 -26.63 25.61 25.96
CA GLU A 209 -27.48 26.67 26.53
C GLU A 209 -28.15 27.50 25.43
N TYR A 210 -27.44 27.76 24.32
CA TYR A 210 -28.02 28.46 23.18
C TYR A 210 -29.12 27.64 22.50
N GLU A 211 -28.93 26.33 22.31
CA GLU A 211 -29.97 25.43 21.79
C GLU A 211 -31.19 25.41 22.73
N LYS A 212 -31.00 25.29 24.05
CA LYS A 212 -32.10 25.35 25.03
C LYS A 212 -32.86 26.69 24.99
N ALA A 213 -32.15 27.81 24.93
CA ALA A 213 -32.75 29.13 24.85
C ALA A 213 -33.55 29.31 23.56
N MET A 214 -33.01 28.84 22.44
CA MET A 214 -33.68 28.86 21.13
C MET A 214 -34.92 27.96 21.09
N GLU A 215 -34.91 26.82 21.78
CA GLU A 215 -36.08 25.95 21.93
C GLU A 215 -37.17 26.62 22.78
N GLN A 216 -36.81 27.32 23.85
CA GLN A 216 -37.76 28.05 24.69
C GLN A 216 -38.40 29.23 23.96
N GLU A 217 -37.64 29.95 23.12
CA GLU A 217 -38.14 31.09 22.34
C GLU A 217 -38.72 30.70 20.97
N ARG A 218 -38.83 29.40 20.67
CA ARG A 218 -39.28 28.92 19.35
C ARG A 218 -40.73 29.34 19.10
N ARG A 219 -40.93 30.14 18.06
CA ARG A 219 -42.26 30.59 17.59
C ARG A 219 -42.38 30.33 16.09
N ASP A 220 -43.61 30.20 15.59
CA ASP A 220 -43.89 30.03 14.16
C ASP A 220 -43.78 31.34 13.36
N THR A 221 -42.81 32.19 13.69
CA THR A 221 -42.53 33.45 12.99
C THR A 221 -41.34 33.30 12.05
N THR A 222 -41.27 34.14 11.01
CA THR A 222 -40.13 34.18 10.10
C THR A 222 -38.83 34.52 10.83
N ALA A 223 -38.87 35.44 11.79
CA ALA A 223 -37.72 35.83 12.60
C ALA A 223 -37.16 34.67 13.44
N SER A 224 -38.03 33.86 14.06
CA SER A 224 -37.60 32.69 14.84
C SER A 224 -36.96 31.63 13.94
N LYS A 225 -37.51 31.40 12.74
CA LYS A 225 -36.93 30.48 11.73
C LYS A 225 -35.56 30.94 11.24
N THR A 226 -35.37 32.24 10.98
CA THR A 226 -34.07 32.79 10.57
C THR A 226 -33.04 32.69 11.68
N ALA A 227 -33.43 32.96 12.93
CA ALA A 227 -32.53 32.84 14.09
C ALA A 227 -32.09 31.38 14.32
N TYR A 228 -33.02 30.41 14.17
CA TYR A 228 -32.69 28.98 14.26
C TYR A 228 -31.76 28.54 13.12
N SER A 229 -31.97 29.01 11.89
CA SER A 229 -31.06 28.75 10.77
C SER A 229 -29.66 29.30 11.03
N ALA A 230 -29.54 30.50 11.62
CA ALA A 230 -28.26 31.09 11.98
C ALA A 230 -27.51 30.28 13.06
N MET A 231 -28.24 29.75 14.04
CA MET A 231 -27.69 28.84 15.06
C MET A 231 -27.13 27.55 14.43
N VAL A 232 -27.86 26.93 13.51
CA VAL A 232 -27.38 25.70 12.84
C VAL A 232 -26.10 25.99 12.04
N GLN A 233 -26.06 27.12 11.32
CA GLN A 233 -24.87 27.53 10.57
C GLN A 233 -23.67 27.82 11.49
N SER A 234 -23.89 28.50 12.63
CA SER A 234 -22.80 28.75 13.58
C SER A 234 -22.24 27.46 14.16
N ARG A 235 -23.11 26.47 14.46
CA ARG A 235 -22.68 25.13 14.89
C ARG A 235 -21.81 24.44 13.85
N GLU A 236 -22.18 24.49 12.57
CA GLU A 236 -21.41 23.87 11.49
C GLU A 236 -20.05 24.55 11.28
N ASN A 237 -20.01 25.88 11.36
CA ASN A 237 -18.76 26.65 11.24
C ASN A 237 -17.79 26.41 12.40
N LEU A 238 -18.28 25.95 13.56
CA LEU A 238 -17.47 25.67 14.74
C LEU A 238 -16.91 24.23 14.80
N LYS A 239 -17.41 23.30 13.98
CA LYS A 239 -16.91 21.92 13.92
C LYS A 239 -15.39 21.82 13.68
N PRO A 240 -14.80 22.56 12.71
CA PRO A 240 -13.36 22.45 12.45
C PRO A 240 -12.46 22.88 13.61
N TYR A 241 -12.98 23.70 14.54
CA TYR A 241 -12.21 24.21 15.68
C TYR A 241 -12.28 23.32 16.92
N THR A 242 -13.19 22.35 16.91
CA THR A 242 -13.48 21.47 18.04
C THR A 242 -13.05 20.02 17.75
N ASP A 243 -12.96 19.65 16.46
CA ASP A 243 -12.23 18.48 15.98
C ASP A 243 -10.72 18.79 15.88
N ALA A 244 -10.04 18.89 17.02
CA ALA A 244 -8.58 18.88 17.04
C ALA A 244 -8.10 17.42 16.97
N VAL A 245 -7.45 17.06 15.85
CA VAL A 245 -6.62 15.85 15.69
C VAL A 245 -5.28 16.08 16.36
#